data_AF-A0A4S4KXC0-F1
#
_entry.id   AF-A0A4S4KXC0-F1
#
_cell.length_a   1.000
_cell.length_b   1.000
_cell.length_c   1.000
_cell.angle_alpha   90.00
_cell.angle_beta   90.00
_cell.angle_gamma   90.00
#
_symmetry.space_group_name_H-M   'P 1'
#
loop_
_entity.id
_entity.type
_entity.pdbx_description
1 polymer ?
#
loop_
_entity_poly.entity_id
_entity_poly.type
_entity_poly.pdbx_seq_one_letter_code
_entity_poly.pdbx_strand_id
1 'polypeptide(L)'
;MPPLNKAKAAGVSASSFQDLRAELAKKEEEFSKSKVANKSAAVVGGVKRPDKKSTVWGRQNKGVNARATRDVELEEISKHTMDSARAILERKAQVYEKLRKGKSGGLNEKQYESLLVDFDSKPAEAYESDSDDVDESLTVPKPSGEEDDPIIEYEDEFGRARTGRRSEIPRHLLENEEAAEEDIDPFVIYNPVNHFPTYQPSGERIAAIQAELSEENNPLNIHYDASRETKRLVRNKWKNLTEREKKREKQERKWVQ
;
A
#
# COMPACT_ATOMS: atom_id res chain seq x y z
N MET A 1 7.34 -53.42 -45.40
CA MET A 1 7.46 -52.01 -45.81
C MET A 1 7.05 -51.13 -44.63
N PRO A 2 7.84 -50.10 -44.27
CA PRO A 2 7.53 -49.23 -43.13
C PRO A 2 6.38 -48.25 -43.47
N PRO A 3 5.56 -47.82 -42.50
CA PRO A 3 4.50 -46.85 -42.76
C PRO A 3 5.09 -45.46 -43.04
N LEU A 4 4.83 -44.96 -44.25
CA LEU A 4 5.07 -43.58 -44.64
C LEU A 4 4.07 -42.67 -43.93
N ASN A 5 4.46 -42.06 -42.80
CA ASN A 5 3.83 -40.83 -42.32
C ASN A 5 4.86 -40.01 -41.54
N LYS A 6 5.84 -39.46 -42.27
CA LYS A 6 6.62 -38.31 -41.80
C LYS A 6 5.85 -37.05 -42.17
N ALA A 7 5.01 -36.57 -41.26
CA ALA A 7 4.44 -35.24 -41.37
C ALA A 7 5.57 -34.23 -41.21
N LYS A 8 6.00 -33.67 -42.35
CA LYS A 8 6.93 -32.56 -42.46
C LYS A 8 6.35 -31.37 -41.68
N ALA A 9 7.20 -30.70 -40.92
CA ALA A 9 6.92 -29.41 -40.31
C ALA A 9 6.41 -28.43 -41.38
N ALA A 10 5.10 -28.20 -41.39
CA ALA A 10 4.44 -27.18 -42.19
C ALA A 10 4.02 -26.07 -41.22
N GLY A 11 4.32 -24.82 -41.59
CA GLY A 11 4.06 -23.65 -40.76
C GLY A 11 2.64 -23.63 -40.20
N VAL A 12 2.54 -23.19 -38.95
CA VAL A 12 1.28 -23.08 -38.20
C VAL A 12 0.32 -22.18 -38.99
N SER A 13 -0.67 -22.77 -39.67
CA SER A 13 -1.72 -22.03 -40.36
C SER A 13 -2.66 -21.42 -39.32
N ALA A 14 -3.25 -20.25 -39.59
CA ALA A 14 -4.22 -19.64 -38.68
C ALA A 14 -5.41 -20.57 -38.35
N SER A 15 -5.76 -21.48 -39.27
CA SER A 15 -6.76 -22.53 -39.04
C SER A 15 -6.31 -23.57 -38.01
N SER A 16 -5.03 -23.98 -38.02
CA SER A 16 -4.50 -24.92 -37.02
C SER A 16 -4.47 -24.32 -35.61
N PHE A 17 -4.29 -23.01 -35.49
CA PHE A 17 -4.39 -22.31 -34.21
C PHE A 17 -5.83 -22.27 -33.68
N GLN A 18 -6.81 -22.04 -34.55
CA GLN A 18 -8.22 -22.08 -34.18
C GLN A 18 -8.67 -23.50 -33.79
N ASP A 19 -8.21 -24.53 -34.50
CA ASP A 19 -8.46 -25.93 -34.15
C ASP A 19 -7.84 -26.32 -32.81
N LEU A 20 -6.58 -25.94 -32.55
CA LEU A 20 -5.95 -26.15 -31.24
C LEU A 20 -6.69 -25.44 -30.12
N ARG A 21 -7.17 -24.22 -30.37
CA ARG A 21 -7.97 -23.47 -29.39
C ARG A 21 -9.30 -24.17 -29.12
N ALA A 22 -9.94 -24.70 -30.16
CA ALA A 22 -11.18 -25.46 -30.03
C ALA A 22 -10.96 -26.80 -29.28
N GLU A 23 -9.86 -27.49 -29.53
CA GLU A 23 -9.49 -28.70 -28.79
C GLU A 23 -9.17 -28.40 -27.32
N LEU A 24 -8.43 -27.33 -27.04
CA LEU A 24 -8.15 -26.88 -25.67
C LEU A 24 -9.44 -26.53 -24.92
N ALA A 25 -10.34 -25.78 -25.53
CA ALA A 25 -11.63 -25.45 -24.93
C ALA A 25 -12.47 -26.71 -24.62
N LYS A 26 -12.53 -27.68 -25.55
CA LYS A 26 -13.20 -28.97 -25.31
C LYS A 26 -12.59 -29.72 -24.12
N LYS A 27 -11.25 -29.74 -24.03
CA LYS A 27 -10.54 -30.40 -22.93
C LYS A 27 -10.76 -29.68 -21.60
N GLU A 28 -10.76 -28.35 -21.58
CA GLU A 28 -11.05 -27.56 -20.39
C GLU A 28 -12.50 -27.79 -19.89
N GLU A 29 -13.46 -27.88 -20.80
CA GLU A 29 -14.82 -28.28 -20.46
C GLU A 29 -14.90 -29.71 -19.91
N GLU A 30 -14.19 -30.67 -20.51
CA GLU A 30 -14.09 -32.04 -19.99
C GLU A 30 -13.43 -32.08 -18.60
N PHE A 31 -12.40 -31.27 -18.37
CA PHE A 31 -11.71 -31.15 -17.07
C PHE A 31 -12.59 -30.50 -16.00
N SER A 32 -13.30 -29.43 -16.34
CA SER A 32 -14.25 -28.79 -15.40
C SER A 32 -15.42 -29.72 -15.07
N LYS A 33 -16.02 -30.38 -16.07
CA LYS A 33 -17.09 -31.39 -15.87
C LYS A 33 -16.60 -32.57 -15.03
N SER A 34 -15.38 -33.08 -15.27
CA SER A 34 -14.81 -34.18 -14.48
C SER A 34 -14.39 -33.78 -13.06
N LYS A 35 -13.95 -32.53 -12.86
CA LYS A 35 -13.66 -31.94 -11.55
C LYS A 35 -14.93 -31.78 -10.70
N VAL A 36 -16.02 -31.28 -11.30
CA VAL A 36 -17.34 -31.16 -10.64
C VAL A 36 -17.92 -32.54 -10.33
N ALA A 37 -17.71 -33.52 -11.21
CA ALA A 37 -18.15 -34.90 -10.99
C ALA A 37 -17.32 -35.67 -9.94
N ASN A 38 -16.37 -35.03 -9.23
CA ASN A 38 -15.41 -35.68 -8.31
C ASN A 38 -14.70 -36.90 -8.94
N LYS A 39 -14.57 -36.94 -10.27
CA LYS A 39 -13.83 -37.99 -11.00
C LYS A 39 -12.33 -37.69 -11.05
N SER A 40 -11.81 -36.91 -10.11
CA SER A 40 -10.38 -36.65 -9.92
C SER A 40 -9.67 -37.84 -9.25
N ALA A 41 -10.16 -39.06 -9.47
CA ALA A 41 -9.39 -40.27 -9.23
C ALA A 41 -8.16 -40.18 -10.14
N ALA A 42 -7.05 -39.75 -9.56
CA ALA A 42 -5.75 -39.65 -10.20
C ALA A 42 -5.50 -40.94 -11.00
N VAL A 43 -5.55 -40.83 -12.33
CA VAL A 43 -5.09 -41.88 -13.23
C VAL A 43 -3.57 -41.85 -13.19
N VAL A 44 -2.99 -42.35 -12.10
CA VAL A 44 -1.61 -42.81 -12.08
C VAL A 44 -1.68 -44.29 -12.44
N GLY A 45 -1.43 -44.62 -13.70
CA GLY A 45 -1.33 -46.01 -14.18
C GLY A 45 -2.62 -46.67 -14.69
N GLY A 46 -3.62 -45.93 -15.16
CA GLY A 46 -4.73 -46.49 -15.97
C GLY A 46 -5.80 -47.31 -15.22
N VAL A 47 -5.65 -47.57 -13.92
CA VAL A 47 -6.62 -48.38 -13.15
C VAL A 47 -7.52 -47.48 -12.30
N LYS A 48 -8.83 -47.50 -12.58
CA LYS A 48 -9.85 -46.86 -11.72
C LYS A 48 -9.88 -47.56 -10.37
N ARG A 49 -9.42 -46.90 -9.31
CA ARG A 49 -9.61 -47.35 -7.93
C ARG A 49 -10.98 -46.90 -7.42
N PRO A 50 -11.74 -47.77 -6.72
CA PRO A 50 -13.03 -47.39 -6.15
C PRO A 50 -12.85 -46.28 -5.11
N ASP A 51 -13.86 -45.42 -5.00
CA ASP A 51 -13.90 -44.14 -4.27
C ASP A 51 -13.35 -44.24 -2.83
N LYS A 52 -12.03 -44.09 -2.70
CA LYS A 52 -11.39 -43.95 -1.39
C LYS A 52 -11.55 -42.50 -0.97
N LYS A 53 -12.13 -42.32 0.22
CA LYS A 53 -12.20 -41.05 0.96
C LYS A 53 -10.84 -40.35 0.82
N SER A 54 -10.85 -39.06 0.49
CA SER A 54 -9.61 -38.30 0.28
C SER A 54 -8.65 -38.54 1.45
N THR A 55 -7.38 -38.81 1.11
CA THR A 55 -6.32 -38.99 2.09
C THR A 55 -6.27 -37.78 3.01
N VAL A 56 -5.73 -37.93 4.23
CA VAL A 56 -5.63 -36.82 5.20
C VAL A 56 -4.95 -35.60 4.57
N TRP A 57 -3.98 -35.82 3.68
CA TRP A 57 -3.29 -34.80 2.89
C TRP A 57 -4.13 -34.15 1.77
N GLY A 58 -5.20 -34.81 1.32
CA GLY A 58 -6.14 -34.30 0.31
C GLY A 58 -7.37 -33.60 0.90
N ARG A 59 -7.48 -33.48 2.23
CA ARG A 59 -8.57 -32.73 2.88
C ARG A 59 -8.23 -31.25 2.88
N GLN A 60 -9.05 -30.43 2.23
CA GLN A 60 -8.93 -28.98 2.34
C GLN A 60 -9.19 -28.52 3.78
N ASN A 61 -8.43 -27.52 4.23
CA ASN A 61 -8.63 -26.92 5.55
C ASN A 61 -10.03 -26.29 5.63
N LYS A 62 -10.69 -26.45 6.79
CA LYS A 62 -12.01 -25.87 7.04
C LYS A 62 -11.96 -24.35 6.82
N GLY A 63 -12.89 -23.84 6.00
CA GLY A 63 -13.02 -22.41 5.74
C GLY A 63 -12.04 -21.82 4.72
N VAL A 64 -11.25 -22.64 4.00
CA VAL A 64 -10.39 -22.12 2.91
C VAL A 64 -11.23 -21.44 1.83
N ASN A 65 -12.32 -22.08 1.37
CA ASN A 65 -13.19 -21.46 0.36
C ASN A 65 -13.83 -20.17 0.86
N ALA A 66 -14.26 -20.13 2.13
CA ALA A 66 -14.81 -18.91 2.74
C ALA A 66 -13.76 -17.80 2.97
N ARG A 67 -12.46 -18.12 2.97
CA ARG A 67 -11.38 -17.12 2.93
C ARG A 67 -11.15 -16.64 1.51
N ALA A 68 -10.99 -17.58 0.58
CA ALA A 68 -10.82 -17.27 -0.84
C ALA A 68 -11.95 -16.38 -1.39
N THR A 69 -13.21 -16.62 -1.04
CA THR A 69 -14.33 -15.77 -1.48
C THR A 69 -14.24 -14.35 -0.91
N ARG A 70 -13.87 -14.22 0.38
CA ARG A 70 -13.71 -12.91 1.02
C ARG A 70 -12.54 -12.13 0.43
N ASP A 71 -11.45 -12.81 0.12
CA ASP A 71 -10.27 -12.17 -0.46
C ASP A 71 -10.60 -11.63 -1.87
N VAL A 72 -11.38 -12.37 -2.67
CA VAL A 72 -11.90 -11.91 -3.97
C VAL A 72 -12.83 -10.70 -3.81
N GLU A 73 -13.77 -10.73 -2.87
CA GLU A 73 -14.67 -9.59 -2.59
C GLU A 73 -13.89 -8.33 -2.17
N LEU A 74 -12.86 -8.47 -1.34
CA LEU A 74 -12.00 -7.35 -0.92
C LEU A 74 -11.17 -6.80 -2.09
N GLU A 75 -10.68 -7.67 -2.96
CA GLU A 75 -9.97 -7.25 -4.17
C GLU A 75 -10.90 -6.47 -5.13
N GLU A 76 -12.14 -6.92 -5.32
CA GLU A 76 -13.14 -6.23 -6.14
C GLU A 76 -13.48 -4.84 -5.59
N ILE A 77 -13.59 -4.70 -4.26
CA ILE A 77 -13.77 -3.40 -3.61
C ILE A 77 -12.54 -2.49 -3.80
N SER A 78 -11.33 -3.07 -3.81
CA SER A 78 -10.07 -2.32 -3.93
C SER A 78 -9.74 -1.88 -5.36
N LYS A 79 -10.24 -2.59 -6.38
CA LYS A 79 -10.00 -2.28 -7.79
C LYS A 79 -10.94 -1.16 -8.22
N HIS A 80 -10.53 0.08 -7.98
CA HIS A 80 -11.19 1.25 -8.57
C HIS A 80 -11.17 1.14 -10.09
N THR A 81 -12.30 0.77 -10.68
CA THR A 81 -12.47 0.79 -12.13
C THR A 81 -12.39 2.22 -12.63
N MET A 82 -11.96 2.42 -13.88
CA MET A 82 -11.89 3.77 -14.47
C MET A 82 -13.23 4.50 -14.41
N ASP A 83 -14.34 3.76 -14.56
CA ASP A 83 -15.67 4.33 -14.45
C ASP A 83 -16.04 4.74 -13.02
N SER A 84 -15.58 4.00 -12.00
CA SER A 84 -15.76 4.39 -10.60
C SER A 84 -14.97 5.66 -10.26
N ALA A 85 -13.72 5.77 -10.76
CA ALA A 85 -12.89 6.95 -10.58
C ALA A 85 -13.52 8.17 -11.27
N ARG A 86 -14.00 8.03 -12.52
CA ARG A 86 -14.74 9.06 -13.25
C ARG A 86 -15.99 9.51 -12.49
N ALA A 87 -16.80 8.58 -12.02
CA ALA A 87 -18.02 8.90 -11.27
C ALA A 87 -17.72 9.67 -9.95
N ILE A 88 -16.62 9.36 -9.27
CA ILE A 88 -16.19 10.11 -8.08
C ILE A 88 -15.70 11.50 -8.46
N LEU A 89 -14.92 11.63 -9.52
CA LEU A 89 -14.43 12.92 -10.00
C LEU A 89 -15.58 13.83 -10.43
N GLU A 90 -16.57 13.31 -11.17
CA GLU A 90 -17.77 14.05 -11.55
C GLU A 90 -18.56 14.53 -10.34
N ARG A 91 -18.76 13.67 -9.33
CA ARG A 91 -19.42 14.08 -8.07
C ARG A 91 -18.65 15.18 -7.36
N LYS A 92 -17.33 15.06 -7.25
CA LYS A 92 -16.47 16.10 -6.64
C LYS A 92 -16.54 17.41 -7.43
N ALA A 93 -16.49 17.35 -8.77
CA ALA A 93 -16.62 18.52 -9.62
C ALA A 93 -17.97 19.23 -9.43
N GLN A 94 -19.07 18.47 -9.35
CA GLN A 94 -20.39 19.04 -9.07
C GLN A 94 -20.48 19.69 -7.68
N VAL A 95 -19.83 19.12 -6.65
CA VAL A 95 -19.75 19.73 -5.32
C VAL A 95 -18.92 21.00 -5.37
N TYR A 96 -17.77 20.97 -6.05
CA TYR A 96 -16.90 22.13 -6.21
C TYR A 96 -17.59 23.29 -6.95
N GLU A 97 -18.33 23.00 -8.01
CA GLU A 97 -19.12 24.02 -8.71
C GLU A 97 -20.21 24.65 -7.82
N LYS A 98 -20.83 23.85 -6.95
CA LYS A 98 -21.83 24.37 -6.00
C LYS A 98 -21.17 25.29 -4.99
N LEU A 99 -20.03 24.88 -4.43
CA LEU A 99 -19.24 25.68 -3.49
C LEU A 99 -18.77 26.99 -4.14
N ARG A 100 -18.24 26.93 -5.36
CA ARG A 100 -17.85 28.12 -6.14
C ARG A 100 -19.01 29.07 -6.44
N LYS A 101 -20.25 28.55 -6.49
CA LYS A 101 -21.47 29.36 -6.68
C LYS A 101 -22.03 29.89 -5.34
N GLY A 102 -21.31 29.73 -4.22
CA GLY A 102 -21.75 30.14 -2.88
C GLY A 102 -22.82 29.23 -2.26
N LYS A 103 -22.98 28.00 -2.75
CA LYS A 103 -23.92 27.01 -2.18
C LYS A 103 -23.14 26.02 -1.33
N SER A 104 -23.70 25.63 -0.17
CA SER A 104 -23.03 24.72 0.78
C SER A 104 -22.67 23.33 0.22
N GLY A 105 -23.13 22.94 -0.97
CA GLY A 105 -22.75 21.68 -1.61
C GLY A 105 -23.19 20.43 -0.86
N GLY A 106 -23.98 20.56 0.21
CA GLY A 106 -24.34 19.48 1.13
C GLY A 106 -23.37 19.29 2.31
N LEU A 107 -22.41 20.20 2.50
CA LEU A 107 -21.50 20.23 3.66
C LEU A 107 -22.16 20.98 4.83
N ASN A 108 -21.83 20.55 6.05
CA ASN A 108 -22.19 21.28 7.27
C ASN A 108 -21.27 22.50 7.44
N GLU A 109 -21.72 23.52 8.18
CA GLU A 109 -20.97 24.78 8.36
C GLU A 109 -19.55 24.54 8.88
N LYS A 110 -19.39 23.68 9.90
CA LYS A 110 -18.06 23.30 10.44
C LYS A 110 -17.16 22.63 9.40
N GLN A 111 -17.75 21.90 8.46
CA GLN A 111 -17.00 21.25 7.38
C GLN A 111 -16.61 22.28 6.31
N TYR A 112 -17.51 23.23 6.03
CA TYR A 112 -17.25 24.36 5.14
C TYR A 112 -16.10 25.23 5.67
N GLU A 113 -16.13 25.62 6.94
CA GLU A 113 -15.07 26.39 7.61
C GLU A 113 -13.73 25.65 7.68
N SER A 114 -13.74 24.32 7.67
CA SER A 114 -12.51 23.50 7.64
C SER A 114 -11.86 23.41 6.26
N LEU A 115 -12.54 23.89 5.21
CA LEU A 115 -11.99 23.89 3.86
C LEU A 115 -10.85 24.91 3.79
N LEU A 116 -9.69 24.46 3.33
CA LEU A 116 -8.53 25.32 3.11
C LEU A 116 -8.67 26.24 1.89
N VAL A 117 -9.74 26.07 1.12
CA VAL A 117 -10.04 26.83 -0.09
C VAL A 117 -11.11 27.86 0.25
N ASP A 118 -10.78 29.14 0.07
CA ASP A 118 -11.73 30.23 0.18
C ASP A 118 -12.53 30.36 -1.12
N PHE A 119 -13.75 29.82 -1.12
CA PHE A 119 -14.66 29.86 -2.27
C PHE A 119 -15.34 31.22 -2.46
N ASP A 120 -15.32 32.09 -1.45
CA ASP A 120 -15.92 33.42 -1.47
C ASP A 120 -14.92 34.49 -1.94
N SER A 121 -13.63 34.18 -1.93
CA SER A 121 -12.61 34.98 -2.59
C SER A 121 -12.92 35.13 -4.08
N LYS A 122 -12.85 36.36 -4.61
CA LYS A 122 -12.96 36.59 -6.06
C LYS A 122 -11.92 35.72 -6.74
N PRO A 123 -12.30 34.93 -7.78
CA PRO A 123 -11.29 34.21 -8.54
C PRO A 123 -10.28 35.24 -9.02
N ALA A 124 -9.00 35.04 -8.67
CA ALA A 124 -7.92 35.72 -9.34
C ALA A 124 -8.24 35.62 -10.84
N GLU A 125 -8.31 36.78 -11.50
CA GLU A 125 -8.61 36.89 -12.92
C GLU A 125 -7.94 35.74 -13.65
N ALA A 126 -8.74 35.00 -14.43
CA ALA A 126 -8.33 33.78 -15.13
C ALA A 126 -6.87 33.91 -15.49
N TYR A 127 -5.99 33.11 -14.83
CA TYR A 127 -4.57 33.08 -15.14
C TYR A 127 -4.49 33.14 -16.65
N GLU A 128 -4.01 34.29 -17.16
CA GLU A 128 -3.85 34.44 -18.60
C GLU A 128 -3.01 33.25 -18.98
N SER A 129 -3.57 32.40 -19.84
CA SER A 129 -2.92 31.21 -20.34
C SER A 129 -1.57 31.68 -20.85
N ASP A 130 -0.52 31.47 -20.07
CA ASP A 130 0.83 31.85 -20.47
C ASP A 130 1.10 31.01 -21.71
N SER A 131 1.10 31.75 -22.81
CA SER A 131 1.15 31.33 -24.20
C SER A 131 1.76 29.94 -24.42
N ASP A 132 0.93 28.99 -24.84
CA ASP A 132 1.28 27.66 -25.40
C ASP A 132 2.05 27.75 -26.75
N ASP A 133 2.55 28.95 -27.09
CA ASP A 133 3.25 29.29 -28.35
C ASP A 133 4.74 29.64 -28.12
N VAL A 134 5.23 29.55 -26.88
CA VAL A 134 6.68 29.62 -26.61
C VAL A 134 7.23 28.20 -26.70
N ASP A 135 7.97 27.92 -27.79
CA ASP A 135 8.66 26.64 -27.96
C ASP A 135 9.80 26.48 -26.94
N GLU A 136 9.45 25.96 -25.76
CA GLU A 136 10.39 25.66 -24.68
C GLU A 136 11.49 24.66 -25.11
N SER A 137 11.31 23.93 -26.22
CA SER A 137 12.33 23.02 -26.74
C SER A 137 13.54 23.72 -27.35
N LEU A 138 13.43 25.00 -27.70
CA LEU A 138 14.56 25.84 -28.14
C LEU A 138 15.39 26.40 -26.98
N THR A 139 14.84 26.41 -25.77
CA THR A 139 15.54 26.92 -24.58
C THR A 139 16.28 25.77 -23.91
N VAL A 140 17.50 25.50 -24.35
CA VAL A 140 18.39 24.58 -23.62
C VAL A 140 18.72 25.23 -22.28
N PRO A 141 18.47 24.55 -21.13
CA PRO A 141 18.92 25.04 -19.84
C PRO A 141 20.45 25.19 -19.90
N LYS A 142 20.92 26.44 -19.90
CA LYS A 142 22.34 26.70 -19.64
C LYS A 142 22.57 26.38 -18.16
N PRO A 143 23.57 25.57 -17.80
CA PRO A 143 23.95 25.43 -16.41
C PRO A 143 24.32 26.83 -15.88
N SER A 144 23.56 27.29 -14.90
CA SER A 144 23.81 28.57 -14.23
C SER A 144 25.15 28.49 -13.51
N GLY A 145 26.18 29.19 -14.01
CA GLY A 145 27.47 29.33 -13.31
C GLY A 145 28.74 29.22 -14.17
N GLU A 146 28.67 28.74 -15.42
CA GLU A 146 29.91 28.50 -16.21
C GLU A 146 30.66 29.77 -16.66
N GLU A 147 30.02 30.94 -16.68
CA GLU A 147 30.68 32.18 -17.13
C GLU A 147 31.60 32.81 -16.07
N ASP A 148 31.45 32.44 -14.79
CA ASP A 148 32.18 33.01 -13.65
C ASP A 148 33.06 31.98 -12.89
N ASP A 149 33.38 30.82 -13.49
CA ASP A 149 34.21 29.81 -12.82
C ASP A 149 35.73 30.08 -13.01
N PRO A 150 36.48 30.47 -11.95
CA PRO A 150 37.91 30.74 -12.07
C PRO A 150 38.71 29.44 -12.28
N ILE A 151 39.78 29.56 -13.08
CA ILE A 151 40.78 28.50 -13.24
C ILE A 151 41.74 28.58 -12.05
N ILE A 152 41.82 27.51 -11.26
CA ILE A 152 42.64 27.41 -10.05
C ILE A 152 43.72 26.34 -10.25
N GLU A 153 44.90 26.59 -9.68
CA GLU A 153 45.97 25.61 -9.55
C GLU A 153 45.71 24.73 -8.32
N TYR A 154 45.65 23.41 -8.51
CA TYR A 154 45.48 22.43 -7.43
C TYR A 154 46.55 21.35 -7.50
N GLU A 155 46.85 20.73 -6.37
CA GLU A 155 47.77 19.60 -6.29
C GLU A 155 47.00 18.29 -6.42
N ASP A 156 47.28 17.53 -7.49
CA ASP A 156 46.75 16.18 -7.72
C ASP A 156 47.28 15.20 -6.64
N GLU A 157 46.67 14.02 -6.51
CA GLU A 157 47.02 12.98 -5.50
C GLU A 157 48.50 12.54 -5.55
N PHE A 158 49.17 12.83 -6.66
CA PHE A 158 50.59 12.55 -6.90
C PHE A 158 51.51 13.75 -6.62
N GLY A 159 51.02 14.81 -5.98
CA GLY A 159 51.78 16.02 -5.64
C GLY A 159 52.23 16.82 -6.86
N ARG A 160 51.51 16.73 -7.98
CA ARG A 160 51.77 17.51 -9.20
C ARG A 160 50.77 18.65 -9.28
N ALA A 161 51.25 19.87 -9.50
CA ALA A 161 50.39 21.01 -9.76
C ALA A 161 49.68 20.85 -11.12
N ARG A 162 48.35 20.97 -11.12
CA ARG A 162 47.49 20.96 -12.31
C ARG A 162 46.55 22.16 -12.26
N THR A 163 46.19 22.69 -13.43
CA THR A 163 45.21 23.77 -13.55
C THR A 163 43.86 23.21 -13.99
N GLY A 164 42.78 23.58 -13.31
CA GLY A 164 41.40 23.20 -13.67
C GLY A 164 40.39 24.26 -13.24
N ARG A 165 39.15 24.19 -13.74
CA ARG A 165 38.07 25.06 -13.24
C ARG A 165 37.72 24.67 -11.81
N ARG A 166 37.44 25.66 -10.95
CA ARG A 166 37.09 25.42 -9.53
C ARG A 166 35.98 24.36 -9.36
N SER A 167 34.98 24.35 -10.24
CA SER A 167 33.86 23.41 -10.22
C SER A 167 34.23 21.97 -10.62
N GLU A 168 35.29 21.79 -11.41
CA GLU A 168 35.77 20.48 -11.87
C GLU A 168 36.78 19.84 -10.90
N ILE A 169 37.37 20.65 -10.01
CA ILE A 169 38.34 20.19 -9.02
C ILE A 169 37.59 19.47 -7.89
N PRO A 170 37.94 18.21 -7.55
CA PRO A 170 37.26 17.52 -6.46
C PRO A 170 37.42 18.28 -5.15
N ARG A 171 36.34 18.37 -4.37
CA ARG A 171 36.24 19.20 -3.16
C ARG A 171 37.37 19.00 -2.14
N HIS A 172 37.96 17.81 -2.08
CA HIS A 172 39.05 17.50 -1.14
C HIS A 172 40.44 17.97 -1.61
N LEU A 173 40.60 18.37 -2.87
CA LEU A 173 41.82 18.97 -3.43
C LEU A 173 41.74 20.50 -3.46
N LEU A 174 40.55 21.07 -3.23
CA LEU A 174 40.38 22.51 -3.06
C LEU A 174 40.92 22.90 -1.68
N GLU A 175 41.72 23.96 -1.64
CA GLU A 175 42.15 24.57 -0.40
C GLU A 175 40.92 25.17 0.29
N ASN A 176 40.52 24.61 1.44
CA ASN A 176 39.39 25.13 2.21
C ASN A 176 39.79 26.49 2.80
N GLU A 177 39.29 27.58 2.22
CA GLU A 177 39.35 28.93 2.80
C GLU A 177 38.56 29.05 4.13
N GLU A 178 37.87 27.98 4.55
CA GLU A 178 37.03 27.87 5.76
C GLU A 178 37.81 27.85 7.10
N ALA A 179 39.04 28.39 7.13
CA ALA A 179 39.71 28.77 8.36
C ALA A 179 40.01 30.28 8.40
N ALA A 180 39.29 31.09 7.63
CA ALA A 180 39.02 32.46 8.07
C ALA A 180 38.24 32.32 9.39
N GLU A 181 38.94 32.50 10.51
CA GLU A 181 38.39 32.55 11.86
C GLU A 181 37.18 33.49 11.84
N GLU A 182 35.98 32.92 11.79
CA GLU A 182 34.78 33.70 11.96
C GLU A 182 34.83 34.27 13.37
N ASP A 183 35.02 35.58 13.48
CA ASP A 183 34.81 36.36 14.69
C ASP A 183 33.36 36.16 15.14
N ILE A 184 33.10 35.09 15.90
CA ILE A 184 31.79 34.82 16.47
C ILE A 184 31.52 35.93 17.50
N ASP A 185 30.76 36.94 17.07
CA ASP A 185 30.31 38.03 17.92
C ASP A 185 29.56 37.45 19.13
N PRO A 186 30.05 37.63 20.37
CA PRO A 186 29.42 37.10 21.58
C PRO A 186 27.98 37.58 21.80
N PHE A 187 27.54 38.63 21.10
CA PHE A 187 26.19 39.19 21.20
C PHE A 187 25.20 38.67 20.15
N VAL A 188 25.66 37.91 19.15
CA VAL A 188 24.78 37.32 18.13
C VAL A 188 24.36 35.92 18.56
N ILE A 189 23.11 35.79 18.98
CA ILE A 189 22.50 34.49 19.32
C ILE A 189 22.16 33.78 18.00
N TYR A 190 23.03 32.88 17.56
CA TYR A 190 22.72 31.96 16.47
C TYR A 190 21.72 30.90 16.95
N ASN A 191 20.58 30.81 16.28
CA ASN A 191 19.66 29.70 16.51
C ASN A 191 20.36 28.40 16.06
N PRO A 192 20.59 27.41 16.94
CA PRO A 192 21.25 26.17 16.55
C PRO A 192 20.48 25.49 15.42
N VAL A 193 21.13 25.35 14.26
CA VAL A 193 20.55 24.89 12.99
C VAL A 193 19.98 23.45 13.07
N ASN A 194 20.15 22.76 14.19
CA ASN A 194 19.65 21.39 14.44
C ASN A 194 18.83 21.23 15.73
N HIS A 195 18.38 22.32 16.37
CA HIS A 195 17.54 22.21 17.57
C HIS A 195 16.07 22.02 17.19
N PHE A 196 15.69 20.78 16.90
CA PHE A 196 14.28 20.40 16.83
C PHE A 196 13.72 20.23 18.24
N PRO A 197 12.60 20.88 18.61
CA PRO A 197 11.94 20.67 19.89
C PRO A 197 11.31 19.27 19.92
N THR A 198 12.11 18.28 20.29
CA THR A 198 11.63 16.93 20.57
C THR A 198 11.15 16.87 22.01
N TYR A 199 9.95 16.31 22.22
CA TYR A 199 9.41 16.14 23.57
C TYR A 199 10.31 15.19 24.36
N GLN A 200 10.92 15.71 25.42
CA GLN A 200 11.60 14.90 26.44
C GLN A 200 10.63 14.72 27.61
N PRO A 201 10.18 13.48 27.91
CA PRO A 201 9.35 13.21 29.07
C PRO A 201 10.02 13.71 30.36
N SER A 202 9.24 14.28 31.28
CA SER A 202 9.74 14.66 32.61
C SER A 202 10.23 13.43 33.37
N GLY A 203 11.21 13.61 34.27
CA GLY A 203 11.76 12.50 35.07
C GLY A 203 10.68 11.74 35.86
N GLU A 204 9.66 12.44 36.33
CA GLU A 204 8.49 11.86 37.00
C GLU A 204 7.70 10.92 36.07
N ARG A 205 7.53 11.30 34.80
CA ARG A 205 6.84 10.48 33.80
C ARG A 205 7.63 9.22 33.46
N ILE A 206 8.96 9.34 33.38
CA ILE A 206 9.85 8.19 33.15
C ILE A 206 9.77 7.24 34.34
N ALA A 207 9.83 7.75 35.57
CA ALA A 207 9.71 6.95 36.79
C ALA A 207 8.34 6.25 36.90
N ALA A 208 7.25 6.91 36.51
CA ALA A 208 5.91 6.31 36.47
C ALA A 208 5.83 5.15 35.47
N ILE A 209 6.35 5.33 34.25
CA ILE A 209 6.41 4.27 33.23
C ILE A 209 7.26 3.09 33.73
N GLN A 210 8.41 3.37 34.34
CA GLN A 210 9.30 2.33 34.85
C GLN A 210 8.68 1.57 36.04
N ALA A 211 7.94 2.25 36.92
CA ALA A 211 7.20 1.63 38.01
C ALA A 211 6.07 0.74 37.47
N GLU A 212 5.32 1.20 36.47
CA GLU A 212 4.27 0.41 35.82
C GLU A 212 4.81 -0.84 35.11
N LEU A 213 5.97 -0.70 34.45
CA LEU A 213 6.66 -1.80 33.75
C LEU A 213 7.52 -2.68 34.64
N SER A 214 7.68 -2.34 35.92
CA SER A 214 8.46 -3.14 36.85
C SER A 214 7.85 -4.53 37.02
N GLU A 215 8.72 -5.53 37.22
CA GLU A 215 8.34 -6.95 37.33
C GLU A 215 7.41 -7.23 38.52
N GLU A 216 7.33 -6.31 39.49
CA GLU A 216 6.39 -6.34 40.60
C GLU A 216 4.93 -6.15 40.13
N ASN A 217 4.72 -5.24 39.16
CA ASN A 217 3.40 -4.92 38.61
C ASN A 217 3.06 -5.77 37.38
N ASN A 218 4.06 -6.21 36.61
CA ASN A 218 3.90 -7.06 35.44
C ASN A 218 4.85 -8.26 35.47
N PRO A 219 4.61 -9.25 36.34
CA PRO A 219 5.48 -10.42 36.43
C PRO A 219 5.44 -11.21 35.13
N LEU A 220 6.62 -11.49 34.54
CA LEU A 220 6.77 -12.24 33.28
C LEU A 220 6.07 -13.61 33.28
N ASN A 221 5.81 -14.16 34.47
CA ASN A 221 5.13 -15.45 34.67
C ASN A 221 3.59 -15.39 34.47
N ILE A 222 3.03 -14.21 34.15
CA ILE A 222 1.59 -14.02 33.84
C ILE A 222 1.35 -13.84 32.33
N HIS A 223 2.40 -13.89 31.49
CA HIS A 223 2.23 -13.86 30.04
C HIS A 223 1.37 -15.04 29.53
N TYR A 224 0.71 -14.79 28.40
CA TYR A 224 -0.28 -15.61 27.71
C TYR A 224 -0.26 -17.12 28.05
N ASP A 225 -1.27 -17.57 28.79
CA ASP A 225 -1.56 -18.99 29.01
C ASP A 225 -2.80 -19.38 28.19
N ALA A 226 -2.56 -20.03 27.04
CA ALA A 226 -3.61 -20.50 26.12
C ALA A 226 -4.69 -21.34 26.81
N SER A 227 -4.34 -22.05 27.89
CA SER A 227 -5.27 -22.90 28.64
C SER A 227 -6.22 -22.08 29.53
N ARG A 228 -5.77 -20.93 30.05
CA ARG A 228 -6.60 -20.02 30.85
C ARG A 228 -7.57 -19.23 29.97
N GLU A 229 -7.13 -18.78 28.81
CA GLU A 229 -7.99 -18.05 27.88
C GLU A 229 -9.11 -18.91 27.30
N THR A 230 -8.79 -20.13 26.88
CA THR A 230 -9.80 -21.09 26.40
C THR A 230 -10.83 -21.40 27.48
N LYS A 231 -10.40 -21.60 28.75
CA LYS A 231 -11.33 -21.76 29.89
C LYS A 231 -12.18 -20.51 30.15
N ARG A 232 -11.62 -19.30 30.03
CA ARG A 232 -12.34 -18.03 30.20
C ARG A 232 -13.40 -17.84 29.10
N LEU A 233 -13.03 -18.08 27.85
CA LEU A 233 -13.94 -18.02 26.69
C LEU A 233 -15.09 -19.03 26.83
N VAL A 234 -14.77 -20.27 27.20
CA VAL A 234 -15.78 -21.31 27.45
C VAL A 234 -16.72 -20.87 28.58
N ARG A 235 -16.19 -20.42 29.72
CA ARG A 235 -17.02 -19.93 30.85
C ARG A 235 -17.93 -18.78 30.45
N ASN A 236 -17.43 -17.82 29.69
CA ASN A 236 -18.22 -16.68 29.21
C ASN A 236 -19.33 -17.13 28.25
N LYS A 237 -19.04 -18.09 27.36
CA LYS A 237 -20.05 -18.68 26.47
C LYS A 237 -21.18 -19.37 27.27
N TRP A 238 -20.84 -20.14 28.31
CA TRP A 238 -21.83 -20.78 29.19
C TRP A 238 -22.68 -19.78 29.98
N LYS A 239 -22.07 -18.70 30.49
CA LYS A 239 -22.82 -17.61 31.14
C LYS A 239 -23.82 -16.96 30.17
N ASN A 240 -23.38 -16.64 28.95
CA ASN A 240 -24.25 -16.03 27.95
C ASN A 240 -25.38 -16.98 27.51
N LEU A 241 -25.12 -18.29 27.43
CA LEU A 241 -26.15 -19.31 27.15
C LEU A 241 -27.20 -19.37 28.25
N THR A 242 -26.77 -19.47 29.51
CA THR A 242 -27.70 -19.54 30.66
C THR A 242 -28.50 -18.25 30.84
N GLU A 243 -27.91 -17.08 30.60
CA GLU A 243 -28.65 -15.81 30.58
C GLU A 243 -29.67 -15.73 29.45
N ARG A 244 -29.31 -16.25 28.26
CA ARG A 244 -30.22 -16.29 27.11
C ARG A 244 -31.39 -17.24 27.36
N GLU A 245 -31.16 -18.37 28.02
CA GLU A 245 -32.22 -19.31 28.43
C GLU A 245 -33.17 -18.67 29.44
N LYS A 246 -32.63 -18.03 30.49
CA LYS A 246 -33.45 -17.29 31.46
C LYS A 246 -34.26 -16.16 30.82
N LYS A 247 -33.71 -15.49 29.80
CA LYS A 247 -34.45 -14.47 29.03
C LYS A 247 -35.58 -15.09 28.21
N ARG A 248 -35.38 -16.26 27.59
CA ARG A 248 -36.45 -16.98 26.87
C ARG A 248 -37.56 -17.42 27.81
N GLU A 249 -37.23 -18.03 28.95
CA GLU A 249 -38.23 -18.46 29.93
C GLU A 249 -39.06 -17.27 30.44
N LYS A 250 -38.43 -16.12 30.69
CA LYS A 250 -39.15 -14.89 31.05
C LYS A 250 -40.09 -14.39 29.96
N GLN A 251 -39.67 -14.48 28.69
CA GLN A 251 -40.53 -14.12 27.56
C GLN A 251 -41.71 -15.08 27.44
N GLU A 252 -41.47 -16.39 27.52
CA GLU A 252 -42.53 -17.41 27.49
C GLU A 252 -43.53 -17.25 28.64
N ARG A 253 -43.05 -16.98 29.87
CA ARG A 253 -43.92 -16.71 31.03
C ARG A 253 -44.73 -15.42 30.87
N LYS A 254 -44.20 -14.41 30.16
CA LYS A 254 -44.92 -13.18 29.83
C LYS A 254 -45.99 -13.37 28.75
N TRP A 255 -45.83 -14.37 27.88
CA TRP A 255 -46.81 -14.69 26.82
C TRP A 255 -47.93 -15.63 27.29
N VAL A 256 -47.77 -16.29 28.44
CA VAL A 256 -48.73 -17.25 29.01
C VAL A 256 -49.66 -16.61 30.06
N GLN A 257 -49.41 -15.37 30.48
CA GLN A 257 -50.30 -14.55 31.33
C GLN A 257 -51.09 -13.55 30.50
#